data_AF-A0A1M5JQ68-F1
#
_entry.id   AF-A0A1M5JQ68-F1
#
_cell.length_a   1.000
_cell.length_b   1.000
_cell.length_c   1.000
_cell.angle_alpha   90.00
_cell.angle_beta   90.00
_cell.angle_gamma   90.00
#
_symmetry.space_group_name_H-M   'P 1'
#
loop_
_entity.id
_entity.type
_entity.pdbx_description
1 polymer ?
#
loop_
_entity_poly.entity_id
_entity_poly.type
_entity_poly.pdbx_seq_one_letter_code
_entity_poly.pdbx_strand_id
1 'polypeptide(L)'
;MPSHWILKSNPQVWNVWEWWEKEDTELNSWTISRRIDQIGPGDDFALWVTGPEAGVYAFGKVVGQPQGPGYAGGGYWETPPEGPVWDVELATEGYFFESPIYKSELAADPDFADALILRVPAAANPLSLTDVQWDALVRHFPGAGSTSRPRTDEVVVTSRRVGLPPSDTDYEVGTTERKLAFREARLLQAFERQHPHPLTRQRVRLPDGDSIECDAYDAVDDLVIEAKGSAGRDDVRTAIGQLLDYRRHIGSNPSMAVLFPEDPSSDLRELLAECDITVIVLRGGVFTRL
;
A
#
# COMPACT_ATOMS: atom_id res chain seq x y z
N MET A 1 0.50 2.00 33.45
CA MET A 1 -0.04 1.32 32.25
C MET A 1 1.05 1.32 31.20
N PRO A 2 1.13 0.32 30.32
CA PRO A 2 2.08 0.34 29.21
C PRO A 2 1.85 1.59 28.35
N SER A 3 2.92 2.14 27.79
CA SER A 3 2.86 3.28 26.87
C SER A 3 2.63 2.79 25.44
N HIS A 4 2.17 3.70 24.57
CA HIS A 4 1.88 3.40 23.18
C HIS A 4 2.77 4.21 22.24
N TRP A 5 3.39 3.56 21.26
CA TRP A 5 4.39 4.18 20.41
C TRP A 5 4.11 3.99 18.91
N ILE A 6 4.42 5.01 18.12
CA ILE A 6 4.63 4.90 16.69
C ILE A 6 6.13 4.80 16.43
N LEU A 7 6.52 3.73 15.73
CA LEU A 7 7.87 3.51 15.22
C LEU A 7 7.89 3.85 13.73
N LYS A 8 8.65 4.87 13.34
CA LYS A 8 8.69 5.33 11.95
C LYS A 8 9.65 4.49 11.11
N SER A 9 9.17 4.09 9.94
CA SER A 9 9.92 3.52 8.83
C SER A 9 9.91 4.48 7.64
N ASN A 10 11.11 4.82 7.16
CA ASN A 10 11.28 5.59 5.93
C ASN A 10 11.73 4.63 4.83
N PRO A 11 10.89 4.35 3.81
CA PRO A 11 11.25 3.47 2.70
C PRO A 11 12.52 3.86 1.94
N GLN A 12 12.93 5.14 2.00
CA GLN A 12 14.18 5.65 1.38
C GLN A 12 15.42 5.46 2.27
N VAL A 13 15.23 4.96 3.49
CA VAL A 13 16.30 4.68 4.45
C VAL A 13 16.34 3.19 4.75
N TRP A 14 15.17 2.55 4.84
CA TRP A 14 15.01 1.11 5.01
C TRP A 14 13.91 0.60 4.08
N ASN A 15 14.29 -0.24 3.10
CA ASN A 15 13.36 -0.71 2.05
C ASN A 15 12.36 -1.75 2.59
N VAL A 16 11.33 -1.25 3.26
CA VAL A 16 10.24 -2.04 3.86
C VAL A 16 9.49 -2.92 2.86
N TRP A 17 9.45 -2.52 1.60
CA TRP A 17 8.75 -3.24 0.54
C TRP A 17 9.51 -4.48 0.14
N GLU A 18 10.80 -4.34 -0.14
CA GLU A 18 11.64 -5.47 -0.50
C GLU A 18 11.78 -6.45 0.65
N TRP A 19 11.94 -5.94 1.88
CA TRP A 19 11.92 -6.79 3.07
C TRP A 19 10.64 -7.62 3.11
N TRP A 20 9.46 -7.00 3.06
CA TRP A 20 8.18 -7.71 3.13
C TRP A 20 8.01 -8.73 1.99
N GLU A 21 8.33 -8.33 0.76
CA GLU A 21 8.10 -9.14 -0.43
C GLU A 21 9.10 -10.30 -0.56
N LYS A 22 10.37 -10.15 -0.13
CA LYS A 22 11.44 -11.12 -0.48
C LYS A 22 11.99 -11.94 0.69
N GLU A 23 11.75 -11.52 1.92
CA GLU A 23 12.24 -12.23 3.11
C GLU A 23 11.08 -12.88 3.87
N ASP A 24 11.42 -13.75 4.82
CA ASP A 24 10.50 -14.27 5.86
C ASP A 24 10.97 -13.90 7.27
N THR A 25 11.97 -13.00 7.37
CA THR A 25 12.46 -12.51 8.66
C THR A 25 11.42 -11.66 9.36
N GLU A 26 11.20 -11.93 10.64
CA GLU A 26 10.28 -11.18 11.49
C GLU A 26 10.81 -9.78 11.81
N LEU A 27 9.89 -8.82 11.98
CA LEU A 27 10.17 -7.52 12.56
C LEU A 27 10.37 -7.67 14.07
N ASN A 28 11.55 -8.11 14.48
CA ASN A 28 11.88 -8.41 15.88
C ASN A 28 12.71 -7.33 16.56
N SER A 29 13.10 -6.30 15.82
CA SER A 29 13.88 -5.18 16.35
C SER A 29 13.65 -3.92 15.54
N TRP A 30 13.82 -2.77 16.17
CA TRP A 30 13.77 -1.48 15.50
C TRP A 30 14.67 -0.45 16.16
N THR A 31 15.10 0.56 15.40
CA THR A 31 15.99 1.60 15.90
C THR A 31 15.22 2.85 16.33
N ILE A 32 15.58 3.41 17.48
CA ILE A 32 15.04 4.66 18.02
C ILE A 32 16.17 5.66 18.31
N SER A 33 15.86 6.96 18.30
CA SER A 33 16.85 8.02 18.56
C SER A 33 16.49 8.95 19.72
N ARG A 34 15.29 8.81 20.29
CA ARG A 34 14.81 9.57 21.45
C ARG A 34 13.95 8.69 22.34
N ARG A 35 13.52 9.23 23.49
CA ARG A 35 12.61 8.58 24.45
C ARG A 35 13.15 7.25 24.99
N ILE A 36 14.47 7.11 25.01
CA ILE A 36 15.21 5.91 25.43
C ILE A 36 14.84 5.51 26.87
N ASP A 37 14.69 6.49 27.77
CA ASP A 37 14.34 6.23 29.18
C ASP A 37 12.83 6.05 29.41
N GLN A 38 12.01 6.06 28.35
CA GLN A 38 10.54 6.02 28.44
C GLN A 38 9.95 4.78 27.79
N ILE A 39 10.50 4.34 26.66
CA ILE A 39 10.09 3.13 25.98
C ILE A 39 10.71 1.90 26.64
N GLY A 40 9.91 0.87 26.89
CA GLY A 40 10.40 -0.35 27.51
C GLY A 40 9.45 -1.54 27.39
N PRO A 41 9.85 -2.70 27.96
CA PRO A 41 9.09 -3.93 27.88
C PRO A 41 7.64 -3.79 28.35
N GLY A 42 6.71 -4.31 27.56
CA GLY A 42 5.27 -4.26 27.80
C GLY A 42 4.55 -3.13 27.06
N ASP A 43 5.27 -2.12 26.59
CA ASP A 43 4.72 -1.05 25.76
C ASP A 43 4.21 -1.58 24.42
N ASP A 44 3.17 -0.93 23.90
CA ASP A 44 2.65 -1.18 22.57
C ASP A 44 3.42 -0.40 21.51
N PHE A 45 3.57 -0.98 20.33
CA PHE A 45 4.05 -0.26 19.16
C PHE A 45 3.17 -0.49 17.94
N ALA A 46 3.16 0.51 17.06
CA ALA A 46 2.72 0.40 15.68
C ALA A 46 3.81 0.89 14.74
N LEU A 47 4.14 0.10 13.72
CA LEU A 47 5.09 0.48 12.67
C LEU A 47 4.40 1.38 11.66
N TRP A 48 4.85 2.63 11.57
CA TRP A 48 4.37 3.63 10.63
C TRP A 48 5.32 3.78 9.45
N VAL A 49 4.89 3.40 8.25
CA VAL A 49 5.61 3.71 7.02
C VAL A 49 5.35 5.17 6.63
N THR A 50 6.39 5.88 6.20
CA THR A 50 6.30 7.30 5.79
C THR A 50 6.30 7.46 4.27
N GLY A 51 5.97 8.66 3.79
CA GLY A 51 5.95 8.97 2.35
C GLY A 51 4.54 8.93 1.74
N PRO A 52 4.43 8.68 0.42
CA PRO A 52 3.15 8.56 -0.27
C PRO A 52 2.26 7.44 0.30
N GLU A 53 2.88 6.36 0.76
CA GLU A 53 2.23 5.20 1.39
C GLU A 53 2.10 5.35 2.91
N ALA A 54 1.95 6.58 3.41
CA ALA A 54 1.96 6.82 4.84
C ALA A 54 0.81 6.09 5.55
N GLY A 55 1.12 5.33 6.61
CA GLY A 55 0.14 4.54 7.34
C GLY A 55 0.79 3.55 8.31
N VAL A 56 -0.04 2.74 8.96
CA VAL A 56 0.39 1.67 9.88
C VAL A 56 0.37 0.32 9.16
N TYR A 57 1.48 -0.42 9.30
CA TYR A 57 1.75 -1.66 8.56
C TYR A 57 2.02 -2.87 9.47
N ALA A 58 2.30 -2.64 10.76
CA ALA A 58 2.49 -3.68 11.74
C ALA A 58 2.20 -3.16 13.14
N PHE A 59 1.97 -4.06 14.09
CA PHE A 59 1.83 -3.74 15.50
C PHE A 59 2.32 -4.87 16.39
N GLY A 60 2.55 -4.57 17.67
CA GLY A 60 2.89 -5.57 18.66
C GLY A 60 3.41 -4.95 19.95
N LYS A 61 4.31 -5.65 20.61
CA LYS A 61 4.88 -5.26 21.91
C LYS A 61 6.37 -5.00 21.84
N VAL A 62 6.84 -4.02 22.61
CA VAL A 62 8.24 -3.89 22.98
C VAL A 62 8.53 -4.95 24.06
N VAL A 63 9.58 -5.74 23.90
CA VAL A 63 9.93 -6.83 24.83
C VAL A 63 11.33 -6.68 25.45
N GLY A 64 12.19 -5.85 24.87
CA GLY A 64 13.53 -5.56 25.36
C GLY A 64 13.69 -4.12 25.81
N GLN A 65 14.66 -3.88 26.70
CA GLN A 65 15.14 -2.53 26.98
C GLN A 65 15.95 -1.99 25.79
N PRO A 66 15.91 -0.69 25.49
CA PRO A 66 16.75 -0.12 24.43
C PRO A 66 18.24 -0.40 24.65
N GLN A 67 18.90 -0.95 23.64
CA GLN A 67 20.33 -1.30 23.65
C GLN A 67 21.11 -0.37 22.74
N GLY A 68 22.21 0.22 23.24
CA GLY A 68 23.02 1.14 22.44
C GLY A 68 23.82 2.15 23.27
N PRO A 69 24.34 3.22 22.64
CA PRO A 69 24.16 3.53 21.22
C PRO A 69 24.94 2.57 20.30
N GLY A 70 24.32 2.19 19.18
CA GLY A 70 24.94 1.50 18.05
C GLY A 70 24.87 2.33 16.77
N TYR A 71 25.55 1.87 15.71
CA TYR A 71 25.32 2.35 14.34
C TYR A 71 24.41 1.35 13.64
N ALA A 72 23.25 1.80 13.14
CA ALA A 72 22.44 0.93 12.31
C ALA A 72 23.15 0.69 10.97
N GLY A 73 23.23 -0.57 10.55
CA GLY A 73 23.80 -0.98 9.28
C GLY A 73 23.43 -2.42 8.95
N GLY A 74 23.24 -2.73 7.67
CA GLY A 74 22.74 -4.03 7.19
C GLY A 74 22.03 -3.91 5.83
N GLY A 75 21.64 -5.04 5.22
CA GLY A 75 21.30 -5.14 3.80
C GLY A 75 20.18 -4.22 3.28
N TYR A 76 19.22 -3.85 4.12
CA TYR A 76 18.07 -3.02 3.74
C TYR A 76 18.25 -1.52 4.00
N TRP A 77 19.35 -1.12 4.64
CA TRP A 77 19.66 0.28 4.89
C TRP A 77 20.15 0.95 3.60
N GLU A 78 19.33 1.79 2.99
CA GLU A 78 19.72 2.60 1.83
C GLU A 78 20.65 3.75 2.26
N THR A 79 20.53 4.23 3.49
CA THR A 79 21.44 5.22 4.08
C THR A 79 21.58 4.97 5.59
N PRO A 80 22.80 4.96 6.17
CA PRO A 80 22.97 4.84 7.62
C PRO A 80 22.33 6.03 8.36
N PRO A 81 21.73 5.84 9.55
CA PRO A 81 21.14 6.94 10.31
C PRO A 81 22.19 7.99 10.70
N GLU A 82 21.81 9.27 10.69
CA GLU A 82 22.70 10.42 10.94
C GLU A 82 23.20 10.57 12.39
N GLY A 83 22.93 9.62 13.29
CA GLY A 83 23.29 9.73 14.70
C GLY A 83 23.20 8.41 15.47
N PRO A 84 23.57 8.42 16.77
CA PRO A 84 23.45 7.25 17.61
C PRO A 84 21.98 6.80 17.67
N VAL A 85 21.78 5.49 17.50
CA VAL A 85 20.48 4.86 17.66
C VAL A 85 20.56 3.78 18.71
N TRP A 86 19.41 3.47 19.30
CA TRP A 86 19.23 2.36 20.22
C TRP A 86 18.29 1.36 19.58
N ASP A 87 18.69 0.10 19.62
CA ASP A 87 17.86 -1.02 19.17
C ASP A 87 16.89 -1.39 20.29
N VAL A 88 15.61 -1.48 19.96
CA VAL A 88 14.57 -2.03 20.83
C VAL A 88 14.12 -3.37 20.27
N GLU A 89 14.01 -4.37 21.14
CA GLU A 89 13.50 -5.69 20.77
C GLU A 89 11.97 -5.67 20.75
N LEU A 90 11.41 -6.23 19.69
CA LEU A 90 9.99 -6.23 19.37
C LEU A 90 9.46 -7.67 19.29
N ALA A 91 8.26 -7.88 19.81
CA ALA A 91 7.41 -9.01 19.48
C ALA A 91 6.28 -8.49 18.59
N THR A 92 6.42 -8.65 17.29
CA THR A 92 5.36 -8.28 16.33
C THR A 92 4.20 -9.26 16.47
N GLU A 93 3.01 -8.73 16.68
CA GLU A 93 1.77 -9.50 16.83
C GLU A 93 0.96 -9.51 15.53
N GLY A 94 1.28 -8.60 14.60
CA GLY A 94 0.60 -8.55 13.33
C GLY A 94 1.14 -7.63 12.26
N TYR A 95 0.77 -7.95 11.03
CA TYR A 95 1.09 -7.23 9.82
C TYR A 95 -0.16 -6.86 9.02
N PHE A 96 -0.08 -5.74 8.31
CA PHE A 96 -1.17 -5.14 7.54
C PHE A 96 -0.74 -4.77 6.11
N PHE A 97 0.28 -5.42 5.53
CA PHE A 97 0.80 -5.02 4.22
C PHE A 97 -0.19 -5.23 3.06
N GLU A 98 -1.12 -6.18 3.19
CA GLU A 98 -2.21 -6.38 2.23
C GLU A 98 -3.35 -5.37 2.40
N SER A 99 -3.55 -4.85 3.62
CA SER A 99 -4.59 -3.86 3.94
C SER A 99 -4.08 -2.84 4.96
N PRO A 100 -3.17 -1.93 4.57
CA PRO A 100 -2.56 -0.98 5.50
C PRO A 100 -3.57 0.01 6.05
N ILE A 101 -3.38 0.43 7.30
CA ILE A 101 -4.20 1.49 7.88
C ILE A 101 -3.60 2.82 7.46
N TYR A 102 -4.09 3.38 6.36
CA TYR A 102 -3.46 4.56 5.78
C TYR A 102 -3.69 5.82 6.61
N LYS A 103 -2.76 6.75 6.48
CA LYS A 103 -2.79 8.07 7.12
C LYS A 103 -4.12 8.80 6.91
N SER A 104 -4.72 8.71 5.72
CA SER A 104 -5.98 9.38 5.40
C SER A 104 -7.16 8.86 6.21
N GLU A 105 -7.19 7.56 6.52
CA GLU A 105 -8.23 6.94 7.34
C GLU A 105 -8.08 7.39 8.79
N LEU A 106 -6.85 7.36 9.32
CA LEU A 106 -6.55 7.83 10.67
C LEU A 106 -6.75 9.34 10.86
N ALA A 107 -6.52 10.14 9.81
CA ALA A 107 -6.80 11.56 9.85
C ALA A 107 -8.30 11.89 9.86
N ALA A 108 -9.16 10.97 9.38
CA ALA A 108 -10.60 11.11 9.42
C ALA A 108 -11.20 10.66 10.78
N ASP A 109 -10.44 9.91 11.59
CA ASP A 109 -10.85 9.50 12.93
C ASP A 109 -10.64 10.66 13.94
N PRO A 110 -11.71 11.17 14.59
CA PRO A 110 -11.59 12.30 15.51
C PRO A 110 -10.70 12.01 16.73
N ASP A 111 -10.58 10.75 17.15
CA ASP A 111 -9.77 10.35 18.30
C ASP A 111 -8.27 10.23 17.94
N PHE A 112 -7.94 10.20 16.64
CA PHE A 112 -6.56 10.12 16.13
C PHE A 112 -6.10 11.38 15.37
N ALA A 113 -7.01 12.24 14.91
CA ALA A 113 -6.70 13.40 14.06
C ALA A 113 -5.66 14.38 14.65
N ASP A 114 -5.49 14.42 15.98
CA ASP A 114 -4.50 15.22 16.72
C ASP A 114 -3.18 14.46 17.01
N ALA A 115 -3.03 13.22 16.58
CA ALA A 115 -1.82 12.45 16.83
C ALA A 115 -0.57 13.18 16.31
N LEU A 116 0.52 13.14 17.10
CA LEU A 116 1.75 13.89 16.80
C LEU A 116 2.32 13.55 15.42
N ILE A 117 2.15 12.31 14.96
CA ILE A 117 2.58 11.85 13.64
C ILE A 117 1.89 12.60 12.48
N LEU A 118 0.63 13.02 12.68
CA LEU A 118 -0.13 13.79 11.69
C LEU A 118 0.24 15.28 11.73
N ARG A 119 0.37 15.85 12.94
CA ARG A 119 0.67 17.27 13.13
C ARG A 119 2.11 17.64 12.82
N VAL A 120 3.05 16.76 13.13
CA VAL A 120 4.49 16.98 12.97
C VAL A 120 5.14 15.75 12.33
N PRO A 121 4.94 15.50 11.02
CA PRO A 121 5.50 14.32 10.35
C PRO A 121 7.03 14.21 10.43
N ALA A 122 7.73 15.34 10.59
CA ALA A 122 9.18 15.41 10.75
C ALA A 122 9.67 15.07 12.17
N ALA A 123 8.78 14.80 13.13
CA ALA A 123 9.18 14.43 14.48
C ALA A 123 10.07 13.18 14.49
N ALA A 124 11.02 13.17 15.41
CA ALA A 124 12.00 12.10 15.57
C ALA A 124 11.34 10.81 16.06
N ASN A 125 11.90 9.68 15.66
CA ASN A 125 11.47 8.35 16.08
C ASN A 125 11.95 8.05 17.53
N PRO A 126 11.08 7.59 18.46
CA PRO A 126 9.67 7.22 18.33
C PRO A 126 8.71 8.33 18.78
N LEU A 127 7.43 8.21 18.40
CA LEU A 127 6.38 9.15 18.77
C LEU A 127 5.40 8.48 19.75
N SER A 128 5.06 9.15 20.84
CA SER A 128 4.08 8.65 21.81
C SER A 128 2.64 8.86 21.32
N LEU A 129 1.77 7.90 21.62
CA LEU A 129 0.32 8.02 21.52
C LEU A 129 -0.29 8.06 22.93
N THR A 130 -1.44 8.73 23.05
CA THR A 130 -2.31 8.60 24.23
C THR A 130 -3.13 7.30 24.14
N ASP A 131 -3.67 6.83 25.26
CA ASP A 131 -4.57 5.67 25.30
C ASP A 131 -5.73 5.82 24.31
N VAL A 132 -6.33 7.01 24.23
CA VAL A 132 -7.43 7.32 23.28
C VAL A 132 -6.98 7.18 21.82
N GLN A 133 -5.77 7.64 21.49
CA GLN A 133 -5.21 7.51 20.14
C GLN A 133 -4.83 6.06 19.83
N TRP A 134 -4.36 5.31 20.82
CA TRP A 134 -4.09 3.88 20.65
C TRP A 134 -5.38 3.10 20.43
N ASP A 135 -6.41 3.35 21.24
CA ASP A 135 -7.74 2.75 21.07
C ASP A 135 -8.32 3.08 19.69
N ALA A 136 -8.17 4.33 19.23
CA ALA A 136 -8.57 4.74 17.89
C ALA A 136 -7.85 3.90 16.83
N LEU A 137 -6.54 3.73 16.93
CA LEU A 137 -5.75 2.90 16.03
C LEU A 137 -6.24 1.44 16.03
N VAL A 138 -6.48 0.87 17.20
CA VAL A 138 -6.97 -0.52 17.36
C VAL A 138 -8.34 -0.72 16.73
N ARG A 139 -9.24 0.29 16.73
CA ARG A 139 -10.53 0.20 16.01
C ARG A 139 -10.36 0.03 14.50
N HIS A 140 -9.27 0.54 13.93
CA HIS A 140 -8.94 0.38 12.51
C HIS A 140 -8.20 -0.92 12.20
N PHE A 141 -7.81 -1.71 13.22
CA PHE A 141 -7.15 -2.97 12.96
C PHE A 141 -8.07 -3.88 12.15
N PRO A 142 -7.63 -4.42 11.00
CA PRO A 142 -8.44 -5.33 10.21
C PRO A 142 -8.85 -6.53 11.06
N GLY A 143 -10.16 -6.74 11.23
CA GLY A 143 -10.70 -7.82 12.06
C GLY A 143 -10.22 -9.18 11.58
N ALA A 144 -9.63 -9.98 12.48
CA ALA A 144 -9.07 -11.31 12.21
C ALA A 144 -8.05 -11.42 11.04
N GLY A 145 -7.52 -10.28 10.56
CA GLY A 145 -6.65 -10.17 9.39
C GLY A 145 -5.23 -9.70 9.69
N SER A 146 -4.80 -9.80 10.95
CA SER A 146 -3.37 -9.78 11.26
C SER A 146 -2.72 -11.00 10.60
N THR A 147 -2.13 -10.80 9.42
CA THR A 147 -1.38 -11.87 8.76
C THR A 147 -0.10 -12.09 9.53
N SER A 148 0.27 -13.35 9.74
CA SER A 148 1.64 -13.69 10.13
C SER A 148 2.60 -13.28 9.02
N ARG A 149 3.89 -13.23 9.33
CA ARG A 149 4.92 -13.05 8.31
C ARG A 149 4.77 -14.13 7.21
N PRO A 150 4.63 -13.77 5.92
CA PRO A 150 4.55 -14.76 4.86
C PRO A 150 5.89 -15.45 4.66
N ARG A 151 5.84 -16.71 4.22
CA ARG A 151 7.05 -17.46 3.85
C ARG A 151 7.52 -17.09 2.44
N THR A 152 8.80 -17.34 2.17
CA THR A 152 9.41 -17.07 0.86
C THR A 152 8.86 -17.94 -0.28
N ASP A 153 8.16 -19.04 0.03
CA ASP A 153 7.47 -19.91 -0.94
C ASP A 153 5.96 -19.62 -1.08
N GLU A 154 5.45 -18.59 -0.40
CA GLU A 154 4.05 -18.19 -0.45
C GLU A 154 3.81 -17.02 -1.41
N VAL A 155 2.56 -16.88 -1.86
CA VAL A 155 2.12 -15.68 -2.55
C VAL A 155 2.10 -14.52 -1.55
N VAL A 156 2.72 -13.40 -1.89
CA VAL A 156 2.76 -12.21 -1.04
C VAL A 156 1.98 -11.09 -1.71
N VAL A 157 0.93 -10.60 -1.04
CA VAL A 157 0.14 -9.45 -1.51
C VAL A 157 0.56 -8.21 -0.72
N THR A 158 0.76 -7.11 -1.43
CA THR A 158 1.05 -5.80 -0.83
C THR A 158 0.17 -4.75 -1.48
N SER A 159 -0.44 -3.89 -0.67
CA SER A 159 -1.33 -2.83 -1.11
C SER A 159 -0.67 -1.45 -0.99
N ARG A 160 -0.80 -0.65 -2.05
CA ARG A 160 -0.28 0.72 -2.16
C ARG A 160 -1.37 1.65 -2.66
N ARG A 161 -1.21 2.96 -2.46
CA ARG A 161 -2.14 3.95 -3.01
C ARG A 161 -2.01 4.03 -4.53
N VAL A 162 -3.13 4.29 -5.20
CA VAL A 162 -3.09 4.67 -6.62
C VAL A 162 -2.31 5.98 -6.73
N GLY A 163 -1.15 5.93 -7.39
CA GLY A 163 -0.25 7.07 -7.51
C GLY A 163 -0.81 8.17 -8.42
N LEU A 164 -0.27 9.38 -8.31
CA LEU A 164 -0.51 10.41 -9.31
C LEU A 164 0.15 10.00 -10.64
N PRO A 165 -0.50 10.24 -11.80
CA PRO A 165 0.13 10.00 -13.08
C PRO A 165 1.40 10.86 -13.19
N PRO A 166 2.49 10.34 -13.78
CA PRO A 166 3.67 11.14 -14.05
C PRO A 166 3.32 12.35 -14.93
N SER A 167 4.16 13.39 -14.85
CA SER A 167 4.06 14.51 -15.80
C SER A 167 4.36 13.99 -17.21
N ASP A 168 3.71 14.57 -18.22
CA ASP A 168 4.08 14.26 -19.61
C ASP A 168 5.55 14.63 -19.82
N THR A 169 6.32 13.67 -20.33
CA THR A 169 7.68 13.92 -20.78
C THR A 169 7.67 13.91 -22.29
N ASP A 170 8.10 15.01 -22.89
CA ASP A 170 8.39 15.06 -24.32
C ASP A 170 9.68 14.26 -24.57
N TYR A 171 9.66 13.37 -25.55
CA TYR A 171 10.86 12.68 -25.98
C TYR A 171 10.92 12.61 -27.51
N GLU A 172 12.11 12.80 -28.05
CA GLU A 172 12.36 12.74 -29.49
C GLU A 172 12.62 11.29 -29.90
N VAL A 173 11.86 10.81 -30.90
CA VAL A 173 12.17 9.56 -31.60
C VAL A 173 12.44 9.93 -33.06
N GLY A 174 13.71 10.03 -33.43
CA GLY A 174 14.11 10.54 -34.74
C GLY A 174 13.74 12.03 -34.89
N THR A 175 13.06 12.41 -35.96
CA THR A 175 12.61 13.80 -36.21
C THR A 175 11.17 14.07 -35.73
N THR A 176 10.55 13.13 -35.01
CA THR A 176 9.18 13.26 -34.53
C THR A 176 9.16 13.40 -33.01
N GLU A 177 8.67 14.54 -32.51
CA GLU A 177 8.29 14.67 -31.10
C GLU A 177 7.14 13.72 -30.80
N ARG A 178 7.33 12.82 -29.83
CA ARG A 178 6.24 12.02 -29.27
C ARG A 178 6.03 12.41 -27.82
N LYS A 179 4.76 12.57 -27.44
CA LYS A 179 4.35 12.69 -26.04
C LYS A 179 4.09 11.31 -25.47
N LEU A 180 4.77 10.98 -24.37
CA LEU A 180 4.42 9.80 -23.58
C LEU A 180 3.12 10.10 -22.85
N ALA A 181 1.99 9.74 -23.45
CA ALA A 181 0.69 9.96 -22.83
C ALA A 181 0.39 8.82 -21.86
N PHE A 182 0.43 9.09 -20.56
CA PHE A 182 0.00 8.17 -19.50
C PHE A 182 -1.54 8.05 -19.45
N ARG A 183 -2.14 7.56 -20.55
CA ARG A 183 -3.60 7.56 -20.75
C ARG A 183 -4.32 6.75 -19.67
N GLU A 184 -3.83 5.56 -19.36
CA GLU A 184 -4.39 4.67 -18.35
C GLU A 184 -4.35 5.30 -16.96
N ALA A 185 -3.17 5.75 -16.52
CA ALA A 185 -3.02 6.41 -15.21
C ALA A 185 -3.90 7.66 -15.07
N ARG A 186 -4.08 8.44 -16.15
CA ARG A 186 -4.99 9.60 -16.15
C ARG A 186 -6.46 9.21 -16.10
N LEU A 187 -6.84 8.19 -16.86
CA LEU A 187 -8.20 7.65 -16.85
C LEU A 187 -8.55 7.10 -15.47
N LEU A 188 -7.63 6.34 -14.87
CA LEU A 188 -7.78 5.80 -13.53
C LEU A 188 -7.86 6.91 -12.48
N GLN A 189 -6.99 7.92 -12.53
CA GLN A 189 -7.09 9.07 -11.63
C GLN A 189 -8.43 9.79 -11.77
N ALA A 190 -8.94 9.95 -12.99
CA ALA A 190 -10.24 10.58 -13.21
C ALA A 190 -11.37 9.72 -12.62
N PHE A 191 -11.27 8.40 -12.72
CA PHE A 191 -12.21 7.45 -12.14
C PHE A 191 -12.16 7.47 -10.61
N GLU A 192 -10.98 7.39 -10.01
CA GLU A 192 -10.79 7.42 -8.55
C GLU A 192 -11.43 8.66 -7.90
N ARG A 193 -11.36 9.84 -8.55
CA ARG A 193 -12.00 11.07 -8.05
C ARG A 193 -13.53 11.00 -7.99
N GLN A 194 -14.15 10.16 -8.80
CA GLN A 194 -15.61 9.97 -8.86
C GLN A 194 -16.06 8.69 -8.15
N HIS A 195 -15.11 7.79 -7.81
CA HIS A 195 -15.39 6.54 -7.15
C HIS A 195 -15.61 6.78 -5.64
N PRO A 196 -16.64 6.18 -5.02
CA PRO A 196 -16.99 6.46 -3.62
C PRO A 196 -15.97 5.96 -2.61
N HIS A 197 -15.18 4.95 -2.96
CA HIS A 197 -14.22 4.32 -2.08
C HIS A 197 -12.78 4.65 -2.51
N PRO A 198 -11.83 4.73 -1.58
CA PRO A 198 -10.43 4.85 -1.96
C PRO A 198 -9.98 3.60 -2.71
N LEU A 199 -9.30 3.80 -3.83
CA LEU A 199 -8.69 2.70 -4.58
C LEU A 199 -7.26 2.47 -4.10
N THR A 200 -6.85 1.21 -4.20
CA THR A 200 -5.47 0.80 -3.97
C THR A 200 -4.96 0.06 -5.19
N ARG A 201 -3.64 -0.06 -5.27
CA ARG A 201 -2.98 -0.94 -6.21
C ARG A 201 -2.39 -2.10 -5.44
N GLN A 202 -2.82 -3.31 -5.77
CA GLN A 202 -2.28 -4.51 -5.17
C GLN A 202 -1.22 -5.13 -6.07
N ARG A 203 -0.05 -5.34 -5.48
CA ARG A 203 1.07 -6.07 -6.05
C ARG A 203 1.09 -7.46 -5.45
N VAL A 204 1.17 -8.46 -6.30
CA VAL A 204 1.23 -9.87 -5.94
C VAL A 204 2.59 -10.39 -6.37
N ARG A 205 3.40 -10.85 -5.42
CA ARG A 205 4.61 -11.62 -5.68
C ARG A 205 4.27 -13.11 -5.64
N LEU A 206 4.65 -13.81 -6.70
CA LEU A 206 4.47 -15.25 -6.84
C LEU A 206 5.68 -16.02 -6.27
N PRO A 207 5.52 -17.31 -5.91
CA PRO A 207 6.60 -18.12 -5.35
C PRO A 207 7.81 -18.31 -6.27
N ASP A 208 7.61 -18.20 -7.59
CA ASP A 208 8.68 -18.27 -8.60
C ASP A 208 9.48 -16.95 -8.71
N GLY A 209 9.07 -15.91 -7.98
CA GLY A 209 9.72 -14.60 -7.96
C GLY A 209 9.11 -13.60 -8.95
N ASP A 210 8.19 -14.02 -9.82
CA ASP A 210 7.46 -13.10 -10.68
C ASP A 210 6.50 -12.23 -9.87
N SER A 211 6.15 -11.08 -10.44
CA SER A 211 5.22 -10.16 -9.81
C SER A 211 4.20 -9.64 -10.81
N ILE A 212 2.95 -9.64 -10.40
CA ILE A 212 1.84 -9.01 -11.12
C ILE A 212 1.28 -7.88 -10.26
N GLU A 213 0.78 -6.83 -10.88
CA GLU A 213 0.22 -5.66 -10.20
C GLU A 213 -1.01 -5.21 -10.98
N CYS A 214 -2.15 -5.05 -10.31
CA CYS A 214 -3.35 -4.52 -10.95
C CYS A 214 -3.23 -3.00 -11.13
N ASP A 215 -4.11 -2.38 -11.92
CA ASP A 215 -4.18 -0.92 -11.95
C ASP A 215 -4.89 -0.35 -10.72
N ALA A 216 -6.01 -0.96 -10.33
CA ALA A 216 -6.71 -0.63 -9.10
C ALA A 216 -7.51 -1.80 -8.49
N TYR A 217 -7.78 -1.67 -7.20
CA TYR A 217 -8.58 -2.56 -6.38
C TYR A 217 -9.40 -1.75 -5.38
N ASP A 218 -10.70 -2.02 -5.35
CA ASP A 218 -11.62 -1.55 -4.32
C ASP A 218 -11.88 -2.70 -3.33
N ALA A 219 -11.37 -2.53 -2.11
CA ALA A 219 -11.53 -3.52 -1.06
C ALA A 219 -12.94 -3.58 -0.46
N VAL A 220 -13.74 -2.52 -0.60
CA VAL A 220 -15.12 -2.46 -0.08
C VAL A 220 -16.06 -3.26 -0.97
N ASP A 221 -15.93 -3.11 -2.29
CA ASP A 221 -16.75 -3.80 -3.27
C ASP A 221 -16.15 -5.15 -3.74
N ASP A 222 -14.96 -5.53 -3.25
CA ASP A 222 -14.14 -6.66 -3.74
C ASP A 222 -14.04 -6.64 -5.28
N LEU A 223 -13.51 -5.53 -5.82
CA LEU A 223 -13.49 -5.24 -7.26
C LEU A 223 -12.07 -4.95 -7.74
N VAL A 224 -11.54 -5.78 -8.64
CA VAL A 224 -10.30 -5.52 -9.38
C VAL A 224 -10.61 -4.79 -10.69
N ILE A 225 -9.83 -3.76 -10.96
CA ILE A 225 -10.00 -2.88 -12.13
C ILE A 225 -8.68 -2.84 -12.91
N GLU A 226 -8.78 -3.09 -14.22
CA GLU A 226 -7.71 -2.86 -15.18
C GLU A 226 -8.08 -1.66 -16.06
N ALA A 227 -7.21 -0.67 -16.19
CA ALA A 227 -7.41 0.46 -17.08
C ALA A 227 -6.72 0.21 -18.43
N LYS A 228 -7.37 0.62 -19.52
CA LYS A 228 -6.76 0.52 -20.86
C LYS A 228 -6.84 1.84 -21.61
N GLY A 229 -5.77 2.16 -22.33
CA GLY A 229 -5.66 3.39 -23.09
C GLY A 229 -6.54 3.46 -24.34
N SER A 230 -7.14 2.34 -24.76
CA SER A 230 -8.15 2.25 -25.81
C SER A 230 -9.08 1.05 -25.59
N ALA A 231 -10.23 1.06 -26.26
CA ALA A 231 -11.17 -0.07 -26.28
C ALA A 231 -10.95 -1.04 -27.46
N GLY A 232 -9.74 -1.12 -28.00
CA GLY A 232 -9.36 -2.00 -29.10
C GLY A 232 -9.30 -3.49 -28.69
N ARG A 233 -9.39 -4.39 -29.68
CA ARG A 233 -9.39 -5.85 -29.43
C ARG A 233 -8.15 -6.34 -28.68
N ASP A 234 -6.98 -5.80 -29.00
CA ASP A 234 -5.72 -6.21 -28.37
C ASP A 234 -5.70 -5.78 -26.88
N ASP A 235 -6.13 -4.55 -26.59
CA ASP A 235 -6.25 -4.04 -25.21
C ASP A 235 -7.28 -4.83 -24.39
N VAL A 236 -8.44 -5.13 -24.99
CA VAL A 236 -9.48 -5.96 -24.37
C VAL A 236 -8.95 -7.35 -24.01
N ARG A 237 -8.30 -8.03 -24.96
CA ARG A 237 -7.75 -9.38 -24.71
C ARG A 237 -6.66 -9.39 -23.65
N THR A 238 -5.84 -8.34 -23.64
CA THR A 238 -4.76 -8.17 -22.66
C THR A 238 -5.34 -7.95 -21.27
N ALA A 239 -6.34 -7.07 -21.15
CA ALA A 239 -7.05 -6.81 -19.90
C ALA A 239 -7.73 -8.06 -19.34
N ILE A 240 -8.37 -8.88 -20.19
CA ILE A 240 -8.96 -10.17 -19.78
C ILE A 240 -7.90 -11.07 -19.13
N GLY A 241 -6.74 -11.23 -19.78
CA GLY A 241 -5.66 -12.07 -19.25
C GLY A 241 -5.17 -11.58 -17.88
N GLN A 242 -4.89 -10.29 -17.77
CA GLN A 242 -4.44 -9.66 -16.53
C GLN A 242 -5.47 -9.81 -15.40
N LEU A 243 -6.75 -9.52 -15.66
CA LEU A 243 -7.82 -9.65 -14.67
C LEU A 243 -7.98 -11.08 -14.16
N LEU A 244 -7.88 -12.07 -15.06
CA LEU A 244 -7.94 -13.48 -14.68
C LEU A 244 -6.71 -13.91 -13.85
N ASP A 245 -5.53 -13.33 -14.09
CA ASP A 245 -4.35 -13.56 -13.24
C ASP A 245 -4.54 -12.94 -11.85
N TYR A 246 -5.01 -11.70 -11.79
CA TYR A 246 -5.25 -10.98 -10.52
C TYR A 246 -6.27 -11.69 -9.64
N ARG A 247 -7.41 -12.13 -10.20
CA ARG A 247 -8.51 -12.78 -9.46
C ARG A 247 -8.09 -14.03 -8.69
N ARG A 248 -6.97 -14.65 -9.06
CA ARG A 248 -6.44 -15.84 -8.37
C ARG A 248 -5.79 -15.53 -7.03
N HIS A 249 -5.41 -14.27 -6.80
CA HIS A 249 -4.52 -13.87 -5.71
C HIS A 249 -4.96 -12.61 -4.96
N ILE A 250 -5.81 -11.77 -5.57
CA ILE A 250 -6.35 -10.55 -4.98
C ILE A 250 -7.79 -10.82 -4.53
N GLY A 251 -8.15 -10.34 -3.34
CA GLY A 251 -9.50 -10.48 -2.80
C GLY A 251 -9.87 -11.93 -2.47
N SER A 252 -11.14 -12.15 -2.09
CA SER A 252 -11.62 -13.51 -1.81
C SER A 252 -12.16 -14.19 -3.07
N ASN A 253 -12.84 -13.42 -3.93
CA ASN A 253 -13.27 -13.80 -5.27
C ASN A 253 -13.76 -12.53 -5.97
N PRO A 254 -12.84 -11.62 -6.33
CA PRO A 254 -13.21 -10.27 -6.73
C PRO A 254 -14.03 -10.28 -8.02
N SER A 255 -14.97 -9.35 -8.08
CA SER A 255 -15.54 -8.91 -9.35
C SER A 255 -14.44 -8.26 -10.19
N MET A 256 -14.59 -8.33 -11.52
CA MET A 256 -13.60 -7.81 -12.45
C MET A 256 -14.22 -6.70 -13.29
N ALA A 257 -13.47 -5.62 -13.51
CA ALA A 257 -13.87 -4.56 -14.42
C ALA A 257 -12.71 -4.07 -15.29
N VAL A 258 -13.05 -3.63 -16.51
CA VAL A 258 -12.12 -2.89 -17.37
C VAL A 258 -12.61 -1.46 -17.53
N LEU A 259 -11.69 -0.52 -17.32
CA LEU A 259 -11.91 0.91 -17.44
C LEU A 259 -11.40 1.41 -18.81
N PHE A 260 -12.30 1.91 -19.65
CA PHE A 260 -11.99 2.42 -20.98
C PHE A 260 -12.31 3.92 -21.15
N PRO A 261 -11.55 4.64 -22.00
CA PRO A 261 -11.83 6.03 -22.34
C PRO A 261 -13.01 6.17 -23.32
N GLU A 262 -13.32 5.10 -24.06
CA GLU A 262 -14.42 5.04 -25.00
C GLU A 262 -15.15 3.69 -24.97
N ASP A 263 -16.27 3.64 -25.66
CA ASP A 263 -17.11 2.46 -25.79
C ASP A 263 -16.43 1.35 -26.63
N PRO A 264 -16.23 0.12 -26.09
CA PRO A 264 -15.85 -1.03 -26.92
C PRO A 264 -16.98 -1.38 -27.89
N SER A 265 -16.61 -2.04 -29.01
CA SER A 265 -17.58 -2.57 -29.98
C SER A 265 -18.53 -3.58 -29.32
N SER A 266 -19.69 -3.82 -29.93
CA SER A 266 -20.67 -4.79 -29.40
C SER A 266 -20.08 -6.18 -29.21
N ASP A 267 -19.31 -6.66 -30.19
CA ASP A 267 -18.58 -7.95 -30.12
C ASP A 267 -17.62 -8.02 -28.93
N LEU A 268 -16.86 -6.95 -28.65
CA LEU A 268 -15.93 -6.92 -27.53
C LEU A 268 -16.63 -6.80 -26.18
N ARG A 269 -17.81 -6.17 -26.12
CA ARG A 269 -18.66 -6.16 -24.92
C ARG A 269 -19.21 -7.54 -24.62
N GLU A 270 -19.68 -8.25 -25.64
CA GLU A 270 -20.16 -9.62 -25.51
C GLU A 270 -19.04 -10.53 -24.99
N LEU A 271 -17.83 -10.40 -25.54
CA LEU A 271 -16.64 -11.12 -25.05
C LEU A 271 -16.33 -10.84 -23.56
N LEU A 272 -16.36 -9.57 -23.14
CA LEU A 272 -16.12 -9.20 -21.74
C LEU A 272 -17.22 -9.73 -20.81
N ALA A 273 -18.48 -9.67 -21.25
CA ALA A 273 -19.61 -10.22 -20.51
C ALA A 273 -19.53 -11.74 -20.35
N GLU A 274 -19.11 -12.48 -21.38
CA GLU A 274 -18.87 -13.93 -21.30
C GLU A 274 -17.77 -14.32 -20.29
N CYS A 275 -16.89 -13.38 -19.97
CA CYS A 275 -15.82 -13.54 -18.98
C CYS A 275 -16.21 -12.98 -17.59
N ASP A 276 -17.46 -12.58 -17.37
CA ASP A 276 -17.95 -11.92 -16.16
C ASP A 276 -17.17 -10.63 -15.82
N ILE A 277 -16.80 -9.85 -16.83
CA ILE A 277 -16.05 -8.60 -16.69
C ILE A 277 -16.97 -7.41 -16.97
N THR A 278 -17.13 -6.56 -15.97
CA THR A 278 -17.90 -5.31 -16.08
C THR A 278 -17.13 -4.29 -16.92
N VAL A 279 -17.84 -3.58 -17.79
CA VAL A 279 -17.22 -2.49 -18.58
C VAL A 279 -17.54 -1.16 -17.92
N ILE A 280 -16.51 -0.36 -17.64
CA ILE A 280 -16.63 1.01 -17.13
C ILE A 280 -16.09 1.97 -18.19
N VAL A 281 -16.91 2.93 -18.62
CA VAL A 281 -16.55 3.88 -19.69
C VAL A 281 -16.75 5.32 -19.27
N LEU A 282 -15.85 6.19 -19.72
CA LEU A 282 -15.99 7.64 -19.56
C LEU A 282 -16.92 8.21 -20.65
N ARG A 283 -18.11 8.66 -20.26
CA ARG A 283 -19.10 9.29 -21.16
C ARG A 283 -19.44 10.69 -20.69
N GLY A 284 -19.15 11.69 -21.52
CA GLY A 284 -19.48 13.08 -21.19
C GLY A 284 -18.87 13.57 -19.88
N GLY A 285 -17.72 13.02 -19.47
CA GLY A 285 -17.05 13.35 -18.20
C GLY A 285 -17.48 12.52 -16.99
N VAL A 286 -18.43 11.59 -17.15
CA VAL A 286 -18.94 10.73 -16.07
C VAL A 286 -18.65 9.27 -16.39
N PHE A 287 -18.25 8.49 -15.39
CA PHE A 287 -18.05 7.05 -15.56
C PHE A 287 -19.36 6.27 -15.44
N THR A 288 -19.62 5.38 -16.39
CA THR A 288 -20.83 4.55 -16.44
C THR A 288 -20.44 3.08 -16.51
N ARG A 289 -21.07 2.24 -15.67
CA ARG A 289 -21.01 0.78 -15.78
C ARG A 289 -22.01 0.31 -16.85
N LEU A 290 -21.58 -0.56 -17.76
CA LEU A 290 -22.38 -1.12 -18.84
C LEU A 290 -22.81 -2.54 -18.55
#